data_AF-A0A8C1QXS9-F1
#
_entry.id   AF-A0A8C1QXS9-F1
#
_cell.length_a   1.000
_cell.length_b   1.000
_cell.length_c   1.000
_cell.angle_alpha   90.00
_cell.angle_beta   90.00
_cell.angle_gamma   90.00
#
_symmetry.space_group_name_H-M   'P 1'
#
loop_
_entity.id
_entity.type
_entity.pdbx_description
1 polymer ?
#
loop_
_entity_poly.entity_id
_entity_poly.type
_entity_poly.pdbx_seq_one_letter_code
_entity_poly.pdbx_strand_id
1 'polypeptide(L)'
;DPSSFAITEGGRKPWKQKGSGRARHGSIRSPLWRGGGVAHGPRGPTSYYYMLPMKVRVQGLKIALTAKLAQDYLHIVDSLEIPTPDPHYLLELVKHRQWGDSVLIVDV
;
A
#
# COMPACT_ATOMS: atom_id res chain seq x y z
N ASP A 1 -1.31 17.19 6.61
CA ASP A 1 -1.03 18.62 6.87
C ASP A 1 -2.16 19.53 6.42
N PRO A 2 -2.45 20.60 7.16
CA PRO A 2 -3.55 21.51 6.84
C PRO A 2 -3.28 22.29 5.55
N SER A 3 -4.33 22.46 4.75
CA SER A 3 -4.33 23.42 3.64
C SER A 3 -4.31 24.85 4.17
N SER A 4 -4.03 25.84 3.32
CA SER A 4 -4.04 27.26 3.70
C SER A 4 -5.39 27.74 4.25
N PHE A 5 -6.47 26.99 4.03
CA PHE A 5 -7.81 27.27 4.57
C PHE A 5 -8.02 26.69 5.98
N ALA A 6 -7.30 25.62 6.33
CA ALA A 6 -7.41 24.94 7.62
C ALA A 6 -6.48 25.53 8.69
N ILE A 7 -5.70 26.57 8.38
CA ILE A 7 -4.84 27.27 9.32
C ILE A 7 -5.64 28.39 10.01
N THR A 8 -5.66 28.38 11.34
CA THR A 8 -6.23 29.43 12.18
C THR A 8 -5.41 30.72 12.00
N GLU A 9 -6.06 31.86 11.75
CA GLU A 9 -5.46 33.22 11.52
C GLU A 9 -4.82 33.57 10.15
N GLY A 10 -5.26 34.68 9.52
CA GLY A 10 -4.71 35.16 8.23
C GLY A 10 -5.71 35.67 7.17
N GLY A 11 -6.93 36.06 7.58
CA GLY A 11 -7.93 36.68 6.70
C GLY A 11 -7.67 38.16 6.36
N ARG A 12 -6.79 38.83 7.11
CA ARG A 12 -6.39 40.22 6.84
C ARG A 12 -5.19 40.26 5.89
N LYS A 13 -5.26 41.16 4.90
CA LYS A 13 -4.15 41.42 3.98
C LYS A 13 -2.92 41.94 4.75
N PRO A 14 -1.71 41.39 4.55
CA PRO A 14 -0.52 41.79 5.29
C PRO A 14 -0.17 43.28 5.14
N TRP A 15 -0.30 43.82 3.93
CA TRP A 15 -0.08 45.24 3.62
C TRP A 15 -0.81 45.70 2.37
N LYS A 16 -0.86 47.02 2.15
CA LYS A 16 -1.47 47.64 0.96
C LYS A 16 -0.78 47.16 -0.33
N GLN A 17 -1.54 47.04 -1.41
CA GLN A 17 -1.03 46.50 -2.69
C GLN A 17 0.11 47.32 -3.31
N LYS A 18 0.15 48.62 -3.04
CA LYS A 18 1.11 49.60 -3.59
C LYS A 18 1.63 50.50 -2.46
N GLY A 19 2.81 51.09 -2.66
CA GLY A 19 3.41 52.06 -1.74
C GLY A 19 4.26 51.46 -0.61
N SER A 20 4.37 50.12 -0.50
CA SER A 20 5.16 49.46 0.55
C SER A 20 6.58 49.06 0.12
N GLY A 21 6.91 49.09 -1.17
CA GLY A 21 8.19 48.60 -1.70
C GLY A 21 8.42 47.08 -1.58
N ARG A 22 7.45 46.33 -1.02
CA ARG A 22 7.54 44.87 -0.78
C ARG A 22 6.78 44.09 -1.85
N ALA A 23 7.09 42.79 -1.97
CA ALA A 23 6.32 41.86 -2.79
C ALA A 23 4.83 41.86 -2.41
N ARG A 24 3.95 41.53 -3.36
CA ARG A 24 2.50 41.60 -3.17
C ARG A 24 1.99 40.28 -2.59
N HIS A 25 1.39 40.31 -1.40
CA HIS A 25 0.77 39.13 -0.79
C HIS A 25 -0.69 39.40 -0.40
N GLY A 26 -1.54 38.38 -0.62
CA GLY A 26 -2.95 38.42 -0.26
C GLY A 26 -3.24 37.94 1.16
N SER A 27 -2.49 36.94 1.64
CA SER A 27 -2.62 36.35 2.98
C SER A 27 -1.26 35.82 3.45
N ILE A 28 -1.05 35.83 4.77
CA ILE A 28 0.09 35.16 5.41
C ILE A 28 -0.03 33.63 5.42
N ARG A 29 -1.20 33.05 5.09
CA ARG A 29 -1.42 31.59 5.03
C ARG A 29 -0.98 30.95 3.72
N SER A 30 -0.53 31.74 2.75
CA SER A 30 -0.10 31.22 1.45
C SER A 30 1.07 30.24 1.64
N PRO A 31 1.17 29.17 0.84
CA PRO A 31 2.28 28.21 0.88
C PRO A 31 3.68 28.83 0.72
N LEU A 32 3.74 30.07 0.21
CA LEU A 32 4.98 30.85 0.08
C LEU A 32 5.53 31.34 1.43
N TRP A 33 4.68 31.44 2.45
CA TRP A 33 5.05 31.93 3.77
C TRP A 33 5.44 30.78 4.70
N ARG A 34 6.39 31.04 5.59
CA ARG A 34 6.71 30.13 6.70
C ARG A 34 5.48 29.98 7.60
N GLY A 35 5.06 28.74 7.84
CA GLY A 35 3.83 28.45 8.59
C GLY A 35 2.55 28.62 7.76
N GLY A 36 2.65 28.85 6.45
CA GLY A 36 1.53 28.79 5.52
C GLY A 36 1.11 27.36 5.19
N GLY A 37 0.01 27.22 4.44
CA GLY A 37 -0.57 25.90 4.13
C GLY A 37 0.24 25.09 3.11
N VAL A 38 0.08 23.77 3.13
CA VAL A 38 0.70 22.89 2.13
C VAL A 38 -0.13 22.88 0.85
N ALA A 39 0.49 23.21 -0.29
CA ALA A 39 -0.22 23.31 -1.58
C ALA A 39 -0.70 21.93 -2.10
N HIS A 40 0.18 20.93 -2.05
CA HIS A 40 -0.07 19.56 -2.52
C HIS A 40 0.28 18.55 -1.43
N GLY A 41 -0.38 18.66 -0.28
CA GLY A 41 -0.26 17.68 0.81
C GLY A 41 -1.25 16.53 0.67
N PRO A 42 -1.06 15.44 1.43
CA PRO A 42 -2.05 14.37 1.52
C PRO A 42 -3.38 14.93 2.02
N ARG A 43 -4.45 14.69 1.25
CA ARG A 43 -5.79 15.19 1.57
C ARG A 43 -6.61 14.07 2.20
N GLY A 44 -6.73 14.11 3.53
CA GLY A 44 -7.60 13.21 4.30
C GLY A 44 -7.25 11.71 4.15
N PRO A 45 -8.11 10.82 4.68
CA PRO A 45 -7.96 9.39 4.45
C PRO A 45 -8.27 9.08 2.99
N THR A 46 -7.30 8.53 2.27
CA THR A 46 -7.47 8.12 0.86
C THR A 46 -7.70 6.61 0.80
N SER A 47 -8.80 6.18 0.18
CA SER A 47 -9.03 4.77 -0.14
C SER A 47 -8.51 4.46 -1.54
N TYR A 48 -7.83 3.32 -1.69
CA TYR A 48 -7.31 2.81 -2.97
C TYR A 48 -8.12 1.61 -3.48
N TYR A 49 -9.36 1.48 -3.00
CA TYR A 49 -10.21 0.36 -3.35
C TYR A 49 -10.69 0.47 -4.79
N TYR A 50 -10.50 -0.60 -5.57
CA TYR A 50 -11.11 -0.80 -6.87
C TYR A 50 -11.33 -2.28 -7.14
N MET A 51 -12.39 -2.61 -7.87
CA MET A 51 -12.75 -3.99 -8.18
C MET A 51 -12.33 -4.36 -9.60
N LEU A 52 -11.56 -5.44 -9.72
CA LEU A 52 -11.23 -6.04 -11.00
C LEU A 52 -12.41 -6.89 -11.53
N PRO A 53 -12.64 -6.93 -12.86
CA PRO A 53 -13.59 -7.83 -13.46
C PRO A 53 -13.36 -9.27 -13.02
N MET A 54 -14.43 -10.03 -12.76
CA MET A 54 -14.33 -11.41 -12.26
C MET A 54 -13.46 -12.30 -13.17
N LYS A 55 -13.59 -12.15 -14.50
CA LYS A 55 -12.80 -12.93 -15.47
C LYS A 55 -11.29 -12.72 -15.30
N VAL A 56 -10.86 -11.47 -15.04
CA VAL A 56 -9.44 -11.14 -14.82
C VAL A 56 -8.91 -11.77 -13.53
N ARG A 57 -9.70 -11.72 -12.45
CA ARG A 57 -9.33 -12.34 -11.17
C ARG A 57 -9.16 -13.86 -11.30
N VAL A 58 -10.13 -14.51 -11.94
CA VAL A 58 -10.09 -15.96 -12.19
C VAL A 58 -8.93 -16.34 -13.11
N GLN A 59 -8.67 -15.55 -14.16
CA GLN A 59 -7.54 -15.79 -15.07
C GLN A 59 -6.19 -15.63 -14.35
N GLY A 60 -6.05 -14.61 -13.49
CA GLY A 60 -4.84 -14.42 -12.70
C GLY A 60 -4.53 -15.62 -11.80
N LEU A 61 -5.55 -16.19 -11.15
CA LEU A 61 -5.38 -17.40 -10.32
C LEU A 61 -4.91 -18.60 -11.15
N LYS A 62 -5.52 -18.82 -12.32
CA LYS A 62 -5.13 -19.90 -13.24
C LYS A 62 -3.66 -19.74 -13.67
N ILE A 63 -3.26 -18.53 -14.05
CA ILE A 63 -1.87 -18.23 -14.46
C ILE A 63 -0.90 -18.50 -13.31
N ALA A 64 -1.23 -18.08 -12.09
CA ALA A 64 -0.39 -18.31 -10.92
C ALA A 64 -0.16 -19.81 -10.66
N LEU A 65 -1.22 -20.62 -10.73
CA LEU A 65 -1.12 -22.07 -10.56
C LEU A 65 -0.33 -22.73 -11.72
N THR A 66 -0.61 -22.33 -12.96
CA THR A 66 0.13 -22.84 -14.14
C THR A 66 1.62 -22.48 -14.06
N ALA A 67 1.97 -21.27 -13.62
CA ALA A 67 3.35 -20.86 -13.46
C ALA A 67 4.07 -21.69 -12.39
N LYS A 68 3.42 -21.94 -11.25
CA LYS A 68 3.99 -22.79 -10.18
C LYS A 68 4.20 -24.23 -10.64
N LEU A 69 3.27 -24.77 -11.42
CA LEU A 69 3.41 -26.10 -12.00
C LEU A 69 4.55 -26.14 -13.04
N ALA A 70 4.63 -25.17 -13.94
CA ALA A 70 5.67 -25.12 -14.98
C ALA A 70 7.09 -24.89 -14.43
N GLN A 71 7.22 -24.38 -13.21
CA GLN A 71 8.47 -24.19 -12.49
C GLN A 71 8.79 -25.31 -11.49
N ASP A 72 8.03 -26.41 -11.53
CA ASP A 72 8.16 -27.56 -10.61
C ASP A 72 7.99 -27.19 -9.11
N TYR A 73 7.26 -26.11 -8.81
CA TYR A 73 6.99 -25.63 -7.45
C TYR A 73 5.58 -25.94 -6.94
N LEU A 74 4.77 -26.64 -7.73
CA LEU A 74 3.45 -27.12 -7.32
C LEU A 74 3.51 -28.63 -7.09
N HIS A 75 3.21 -29.05 -5.87
CA HIS A 75 3.17 -30.47 -5.50
C HIS A 75 1.74 -30.84 -5.08
N ILE A 76 1.20 -31.89 -5.69
CA ILE A 76 -0.09 -32.46 -5.31
C ILE A 76 0.18 -33.55 -4.28
N VAL A 77 -0.59 -33.53 -3.19
CA VAL A 77 -0.50 -34.50 -2.09
C VAL A 77 -1.90 -35.05 -1.85
N ASP A 78 -2.01 -36.37 -1.68
CA ASP A 78 -3.30 -37.05 -1.52
C ASP A 78 -3.95 -36.78 -0.16
N SER A 79 -3.15 -36.73 0.91
CA SER A 79 -3.64 -36.42 2.26
C SER A 79 -2.65 -35.56 3.04
N LEU A 80 -3.18 -34.63 3.83
CA LEU A 80 -2.41 -33.84 4.80
C LEU A 80 -2.45 -34.50 6.18
N GLU A 81 -2.16 -35.79 6.24
CA GLU A 81 -2.04 -36.48 7.52
C GLU A 81 -0.65 -36.24 8.10
N ILE A 82 -0.57 -35.30 9.05
CA ILE A 82 0.66 -35.03 9.79
C ILE A 82 0.69 -35.99 10.99
N PRO A 83 1.64 -36.95 11.05
CA PRO A 83 1.64 -38.00 12.07
C PRO A 83 1.85 -37.49 13.50
N THR A 84 2.40 -36.28 13.66
CA THR A 84 2.78 -35.69 14.93
C THR A 84 2.43 -34.20 14.95
N PRO A 85 2.02 -33.63 16.10
CA PRO A 85 1.84 -32.19 16.25
C PRO A 85 3.17 -31.42 16.33
N ASP A 86 4.31 -32.11 16.32
CA ASP A 86 5.63 -31.48 16.39
C ASP A 86 5.93 -30.66 15.12
N PRO A 87 6.17 -29.32 15.25
CA PRO A 87 6.53 -28.49 14.10
C PRO A 87 7.86 -28.87 13.45
N HIS A 88 8.78 -29.52 14.16
CA HIS A 88 10.06 -29.95 13.60
C HIS A 88 9.88 -30.98 12.49
N TYR A 89 8.88 -31.86 12.59
CA TYR A 89 8.56 -32.85 11.56
C TYR A 89 8.28 -32.21 10.20
N LEU A 90 7.48 -31.14 10.15
CA LEU A 90 7.19 -30.43 8.90
C LEU A 90 8.43 -29.75 8.32
N LEU A 91 9.27 -29.15 9.16
CA LEU A 91 10.51 -28.51 8.72
C LEU A 91 11.49 -29.52 8.11
N GLU A 92 11.63 -30.69 8.73
CA GLU A 92 12.45 -31.78 8.20
C GLU A 92 11.89 -32.34 6.90
N LEU A 93 10.57 -32.53 6.81
CA LEU A 93 9.90 -32.98 5.59
C LEU A 93 10.16 -32.02 4.42
N VAL A 94 10.00 -30.72 4.63
CA VAL A 94 10.24 -29.67 3.62
C VAL A 94 11.69 -29.68 3.15
N LYS A 95 12.65 -29.78 4.09
CA LYS A 95 14.08 -29.86 3.79
C LYS A 95 14.43 -31.12 3.01
N HIS A 96 13.91 -32.27 3.44
CA HIS A 96 14.15 -33.56 2.80
C HIS A 96 13.59 -33.60 1.37
N ARG A 97 12.43 -33.00 1.14
CA ARG A 97 11.80 -32.92 -0.20
C ARG A 97 12.29 -31.75 -1.05
N GLN A 98 13.18 -30.90 -0.52
CA GLN A 98 13.75 -29.74 -1.21
C GLN A 98 12.69 -28.77 -1.77
N TRP A 99 11.59 -28.57 -1.04
CA TRP A 99 10.49 -27.67 -1.45
C TRP A 99 10.82 -26.16 -1.31
N GLY A 100 12.05 -25.83 -0.92
CA GLY A 100 12.54 -24.47 -0.75
C GLY A 100 12.27 -23.90 0.65
N ASP A 101 12.48 -22.59 0.79
CA ASP A 101 12.47 -21.90 2.09
C ASP A 101 11.06 -21.66 2.65
N SER A 102 10.07 -21.56 1.76
CA SER A 102 8.69 -21.24 2.13
C SER A 102 7.72 -22.14 1.40
N VAL A 103 6.79 -22.74 2.14
CA VAL A 103 5.74 -23.61 1.60
C VAL A 103 4.38 -23.07 2.04
N LEU A 104 3.42 -23.03 1.10
CA LEU A 104 2.02 -22.74 1.38
C LEU A 104 1.22 -24.03 1.22
N ILE A 105 0.56 -24.46 2.29
CA ILE A 105 -0.34 -25.62 2.28
C ILE A 105 -1.77 -25.11 2.14
N VAL A 106 -2.52 -25.71 1.21
CA VAL A 106 -3.93 -25.39 0.97
C VAL A 106 -4.74 -26.66 1.16
N ASP A 107 -5.67 -26.61 2.10
CA ASP A 107 -6.64 -27.67 2.39
C ASP A 107 -8.04 -27.25 1.90
N VAL A 108 -8.90 -28.23 1.62
CA VAL A 108 -10.26 -28.03 1.07
C VAL A 108 -11.32 -28.22 2.14
#